data_AF-A0A2G6R1B5-F1
#
_entry.id   AF-A0A2G6R1B5-F1
#
_cell.length_a   1.000
_cell.length_b   1.000
_cell.length_c   1.000
_cell.angle_alpha   90.00
_cell.angle_beta   90.00
_cell.angle_gamma   90.00
#
_symmetry.space_group_name_H-M   'P 1'
#
loop_
_entity.id
_entity.type
_entity.pdbx_description
1 polymer ?
#
loop_
_entity_poly.entity_id
_entity_poly.type
_entity_poly.pdbx_seq_one_letter_code
_entity_poly.pdbx_strand_id
1 'polypeptide(L)'
;AQKPIGALCISPAILVKVLNDIKITIGQDKGTAEVIEKMGGEHVTTNHGEVVVDEKNKIFTTPCYMLDATILDIWNGADHIVKSILESLN
;
A
#
# COMPACT_ATOMS: atom_id res chain seq x y z
N ALA A 1 -5.52 20.61 -0.56
CA ALA A 1 -4.84 19.87 0.52
C ALA A 1 -5.63 18.60 0.80
N GLN A 2 -4.99 17.49 1.21
CA GLN A 2 -5.62 16.18 1.50
C GLN A 2 -6.28 15.44 0.32
N LYS A 3 -5.61 15.41 -0.85
CA LYS A 3 -5.98 14.49 -1.92
C LYS A 3 -5.48 13.08 -1.56
N PRO A 4 -6.26 12.01 -1.80
CA PRO A 4 -5.82 10.65 -1.53
C PRO A 4 -4.64 10.25 -2.41
N ILE A 5 -3.79 9.35 -1.91
CA ILE A 5 -2.62 8.81 -2.61
C ILE A 5 -2.76 7.28 -2.66
N GLY A 6 -2.75 6.72 -3.87
CA GLY A 6 -2.61 5.28 -4.08
C GLY A 6 -1.16 4.94 -4.44
N ALA A 7 -0.57 3.95 -3.79
CA ALA A 7 0.76 3.43 -4.14
C ALA A 7 0.76 1.90 -4.17
N LEU A 8 1.28 1.35 -5.27
CA LEU A 8 1.22 -0.08 -5.57
C LEU A 8 2.63 -0.68 -5.64
N CYS A 9 2.74 -1.97 -5.35
CA CYS A 9 4.00 -2.72 -5.44
C CYS A 9 5.07 -2.13 -4.50
N ILE A 10 6.23 -1.72 -5.03
CA ILE A 10 7.33 -1.13 -4.22
C ILE A 10 7.16 0.38 -3.97
N SER A 11 6.23 1.04 -4.65
CA SER A 11 5.98 2.48 -4.53
C SER A 11 5.71 2.98 -3.09
N PRO A 12 5.05 2.21 -2.19
CA PRO A 12 4.86 2.59 -0.79
C PRO A 12 6.16 2.90 -0.04
N ALA A 13 7.28 2.26 -0.40
CA ALA A 13 8.58 2.53 0.23
C ALA A 13 9.04 3.98 0.04
N ILE A 14 8.73 4.58 -1.12
CA ILE A 14 9.03 5.98 -1.40
C ILE A 14 8.17 6.88 -0.51
N LEU A 15 6.88 6.55 -0.35
CA LEU A 15 5.97 7.33 0.50
C LEU A 15 6.44 7.36 1.95
N VAL A 16 6.90 6.23 2.47
CA VAL A 16 7.41 6.15 3.85
C VAL A 16 8.56 7.12 4.04
N LYS A 17 9.50 7.19 3.08
CA LYS A 17 10.64 8.11 3.16
C LYS A 17 10.25 9.59 3.10
N VAL A 18 9.20 9.91 2.35
CA VAL A 18 8.77 11.29 2.09
C VAL A 18 7.88 11.82 3.22
N LEU A 19 7.01 10.97 3.76
CA LEU A 19 5.95 11.40 4.68
C LEU A 19 6.24 11.03 6.14
N ASN A 20 6.94 9.92 6.40
CA ASN A 20 7.14 9.30 7.73
C ASN A 20 5.82 9.02 8.49
N ASP A 21 5.84 8.11 9.46
CA ASP A 21 4.68 7.81 10.33
C ASP A 21 3.38 7.49 9.56
N ILE A 22 3.51 6.74 8.46
CA ILE A 22 2.39 6.28 7.62
C ILE A 22 2.23 4.76 7.71
N LYS A 23 0.99 4.29 7.59
CA LYS A 23 0.65 2.86 7.54
C LYS A 23 0.53 2.38 6.10
N ILE A 24 1.31 1.37 5.71
CA ILE A 24 1.37 0.86 4.33
C ILE A 24 1.50 -0.67 4.29
N THR A 25 1.36 -1.25 3.10
CA THR A 25 1.76 -2.63 2.83
C THR A 25 2.67 -2.73 1.61
N ILE A 26 3.61 -3.67 1.65
CA ILE A 26 4.30 -4.21 0.47
C ILE A 26 4.04 -5.71 0.29
N GLY A 27 3.13 -6.31 1.08
CA GLY A 27 2.81 -7.72 1.04
C GLY A 27 3.49 -8.52 2.15
N GLN A 28 4.31 -9.50 1.78
CA GLN A 28 4.80 -10.53 2.72
C GLN A 28 6.34 -10.63 2.78
N ASP A 29 7.06 -9.85 1.98
CA ASP A 29 8.52 -9.88 2.02
C ASP A 29 9.05 -9.29 3.33
N LYS A 30 9.56 -10.17 4.20
CA LYS A 30 10.03 -9.79 5.54
C LYS A 30 11.19 -8.79 5.50
N GLY A 31 12.11 -8.96 4.57
CA GLY A 31 13.27 -8.07 4.44
C GLY A 31 12.86 -6.63 4.10
N THR A 32 11.94 -6.48 3.15
CA THR A 32 11.40 -5.17 2.78
C THR A 32 10.54 -4.59 3.92
N ALA A 33 9.71 -5.41 4.58
CA ALA A 33 8.91 -4.96 5.72
C ALA A 33 9.79 -4.39 6.86
N GLU A 34 10.87 -5.08 7.22
CA GLU A 34 11.83 -4.59 8.23
C GLU A 34 12.47 -3.25 7.82
N VAL A 35 12.77 -3.07 6.52
CA VAL A 35 13.32 -1.80 6.02
C VAL A 35 12.29 -0.68 6.10
N ILE A 36 11.02 -0.96 5.77
CA ILE A 36 9.91 -0.01 5.93
C ILE A 36 9.79 0.46 7.38
N GLU A 37 9.83 -0.47 8.33
CA GLU A 37 9.76 -0.15 9.77
C GLU A 37 10.96 0.69 10.22
N LYS A 38 12.18 0.33 9.78
CA LYS A 38 13.39 1.13 10.06
C LYS A 38 13.34 2.53 9.43
N MET A 39 12.59 2.71 8.35
CA MET A 39 12.37 4.00 7.70
C MET A 39 11.28 4.84 8.39
N GLY A 40 10.60 4.31 9.41
CA GLY A 40 9.57 5.02 10.16
C GLY A 40 8.15 4.81 9.63
N GLY A 41 7.93 3.78 8.81
CA GLY A 41 6.58 3.36 8.40
C GLY A 41 6.04 2.22 9.27
N GLU A 42 4.72 2.09 9.32
CA GLU A 42 4.06 0.91 9.88
C GLU A 42 3.70 -0.05 8.74
N HIS A 43 4.38 -1.20 8.67
CA HIS A 43 4.08 -2.21 7.66
C HIS A 43 2.97 -3.17 8.13
N VAL A 44 1.95 -3.34 7.30
CA VAL A 44 0.89 -4.34 7.50
C VAL A 44 1.06 -5.46 6.49
N THR A 45 1.19 -6.70 6.95
CA THR A 45 1.24 -7.87 6.07
C THR A 45 -0.11 -8.10 5.39
N THR A 46 -0.08 -8.31 4.07
CA THR A 46 -1.27 -8.54 3.25
C THR A 46 -1.06 -9.67 2.23
N ASN A 47 -2.14 -10.07 1.57
CA ASN A 47 -2.17 -11.00 0.45
C ASN A 47 -2.61 -10.29 -0.85
N HIS A 48 -2.71 -11.03 -1.96
CA HIS A 48 -3.17 -10.51 -3.24
C HIS A 48 -4.53 -9.83 -3.13
N GLY A 49 -4.68 -8.70 -3.82
CA GLY A 49 -5.94 -7.96 -3.88
C GLY A 49 -6.32 -7.19 -2.61
N GLU A 50 -5.60 -7.34 -1.50
CA GLU A 50 -5.88 -6.60 -0.27
C GLU A 50 -5.33 -5.18 -0.34
N VAL A 51 -6.02 -4.25 0.34
CA VAL A 51 -5.67 -2.83 0.40
C VAL A 51 -5.51 -2.40 1.84
N VAL A 52 -4.39 -1.74 2.16
CA VAL A 52 -4.16 -1.11 3.46
C VAL A 52 -4.41 0.38 3.33
N VAL A 53 -5.23 0.90 4.25
CA VAL A 53 -5.65 2.29 4.30
C VAL A 53 -5.12 2.97 5.55
N ASP A 54 -4.33 4.02 5.36
CA ASP A 54 -4.02 5.03 6.37
C ASP A 54 -5.02 6.18 6.24
N GLU A 55 -6.10 6.11 7.03
CA GLU A 55 -7.19 7.09 7.03
C GLU A 55 -6.73 8.50 7.39
N LYS A 56 -5.77 8.60 8.31
CA LYS A 56 -5.25 9.90 8.79
C LYS A 56 -4.55 10.65 7.66
N ASN A 57 -3.74 9.93 6.88
CA ASN A 57 -2.94 10.50 5.81
C ASN A 57 -3.57 10.35 4.41
N LYS A 58 -4.71 9.64 4.30
CA LYS A 58 -5.41 9.28 3.05
C LYS A 58 -4.50 8.52 2.08
N ILE A 59 -3.76 7.54 2.59
CA ILE A 59 -2.85 6.71 1.82
C ILE A 59 -3.43 5.31 1.68
N PHE A 60 -3.41 4.80 0.46
CA PHE A 60 -3.93 3.49 0.08
C PHE A 60 -2.80 2.71 -0.56
N THR A 61 -2.60 1.46 -0.14
CA THR A 61 -1.50 0.63 -0.64
C THR A 61 -1.89 -0.82 -0.85
N THR A 62 -1.30 -1.47 -1.85
CA THR A 62 -1.58 -2.88 -2.21
C THR A 62 -0.32 -3.52 -2.82
N PRO A 63 -0.06 -4.82 -2.56
CA PRO A 63 1.27 -5.41 -2.80
C PRO A 63 1.57 -5.75 -4.26
N CYS A 64 0.58 -6.04 -5.10
CA CYS A 64 0.77 -6.38 -6.52
C CYS A 64 1.91 -7.41 -6.75
N TYR A 65 2.86 -7.12 -7.63
CA TYR A 65 3.99 -7.99 -8.00
C TYR A 65 5.07 -8.11 -6.92
N MET A 66 4.89 -7.54 -5.72
CA MET A 66 5.73 -7.89 -4.56
C MET A 66 5.45 -9.32 -4.07
N LEU A 67 4.34 -9.91 -4.50
CA LEU A 67 3.98 -11.31 -4.27
C LEU A 67 4.06 -12.09 -5.59
N ASP A 68 4.07 -13.42 -5.52
CA ASP A 68 3.98 -14.29 -6.69
C ASP A 68 2.56 -14.23 -7.30
N ALA A 69 2.34 -13.24 -8.16
CA ALA A 69 1.02 -12.80 -8.59
C ALA A 69 0.73 -13.17 -10.05
N THR A 70 -0.49 -13.64 -10.31
CA THR A 70 -1.04 -13.71 -11.66
C THR A 70 -1.53 -12.33 -12.12
N ILE A 71 -1.77 -12.17 -13.42
CA ILE A 71 -2.35 -10.91 -13.94
C ILE A 71 -3.73 -10.60 -13.33
N LEU A 72 -4.50 -11.61 -12.94
CA LEU A 72 -5.79 -11.43 -12.27
C LEU A 72 -5.61 -10.90 -10.85
N ASP A 73 -4.59 -11.35 -10.12
CA ASP A 73 -4.27 -10.84 -8.78
C ASP A 73 -3.89 -9.35 -8.83
N ILE A 74 -3.13 -8.97 -9.85
CA ILE A 74 -2.75 -7.57 -10.10
C ILE A 74 -3.97 -6.73 -10.44
N TRP A 75 -4.85 -7.25 -11.30
CA TRP A 75 -6.11 -6.58 -11.63
C TRP A 75 -6.94 -6.35 -10.38
N ASN A 76 -7.11 -7.36 -9.53
CA ASN A 76 -7.87 -7.25 -8.28
C ASN A 76 -7.26 -6.18 -7.36
N GLY A 77 -5.93 -6.18 -7.18
CA GLY A 77 -5.27 -5.15 -6.35
C GLY A 77 -5.47 -3.73 -6.91
N ALA A 78 -5.34 -3.55 -8.22
CA ALA A 78 -5.52 -2.25 -8.88
C ALA A 78 -6.99 -1.79 -8.88
N ASP A 79 -7.94 -2.69 -9.07
CA ASP A 79 -9.37 -2.38 -9.02
C ASP A 79 -9.81 -2.02 -7.59
N HIS A 80 -9.40 -2.82 -6.60
CA HIS A 80 -9.77 -2.59 -5.20
C HIS A 80 -9.19 -1.27 -4.66
N ILE A 81 -7.92 -0.95 -4.94
CA ILE A 81 -7.33 0.29 -4.45
C ILE A 81 -8.03 1.53 -5.05
N VAL A 82 -8.40 1.48 -6.34
CA VAL A 82 -9.15 2.56 -6.98
C VAL A 82 -10.54 2.69 -6.37
N LYS A 83 -11.25 1.58 -6.14
CA LYS A 83 -12.56 1.57 -5.47
C LYS A 83 -12.47 2.17 -4.07
N SER A 84 -11.52 1.73 -3.24
CA SER A 84 -11.32 2.26 -1.90
C SER A 84 -11.01 3.76 -1.89
N ILE A 85 -10.20 4.24 -2.85
CA ILE A 85 -9.95 5.68 -3.02
C ILE A 85 -11.24 6.42 -3.34
N LEU A 86 -12.04 5.94 -4.32
CA LEU A 86 -13.29 6.58 -4.72
C LEU A 86 -14.33 6.56 -3.59
N GLU A 87 -14.40 5.47 -2.82
CA GLU A 87 -15.26 5.36 -1.63
C GLU A 87 -14.89 6.40 -0.57
N SER A 88 -13.60 6.68 -0.36
CA SER A 88 -13.13 7.69 0.61
C SER A 88 -13.41 9.15 0.22
N LEU A 89 -13.87 9.38 -1.02
CA LEU A 89 -14.19 10.72 -1.53
C LEU A 89 -15.67 11.09 -1.36
N ASN A 90 -16.51 10.12 -1.00
CA ASN A 90 -17.94 10.31 -0.75
C ASN A 90 -18.20 10.60 0.73
#